data_AF-S4R5M0-F1
#
_entry.id   AF-S4R5M0-F1
#
_cell.length_a   1.000
_cell.length_b   1.000
_cell.length_c   1.000
_cell.angle_alpha   90.00
_cell.angle_beta   90.00
_cell.angle_gamma   90.00
#
_symmetry.space_group_name_H-M   'P 1'
#
loop_
_entity.id
_entity.type
_entity.pdbx_description
1 polymer ?
#
loop_
_entity_poly.entity_id
_entity_poly.type
_entity_poly.pdbx_seq_one_letter_code
_entity_poly.pdbx_strand_id
1 'polypeptide(L)'
;ISMGEATGDYSAPDCRFISFKSGQSIFIYSKLKPNDGEEYWLGSVYNAQDVAQMGLLGYFPKSMINEVHKFAPAKIKLPTNDLDFYCDS
;
A
#
# COMPACT_ATOMS: atom_id res chain seq x y z
N ILE A 1 7.62 -5.52 6.94
CA ILE A 1 7.76 -5.28 5.48
C ILE A 1 7.47 -6.59 4.77
N SER A 2 6.62 -6.54 3.76
CA SER A 2 6.27 -7.67 2.90
C SER A 2 6.14 -7.22 1.45
N MET A 3 5.96 -8.17 0.54
CA MET A 3 5.68 -7.94 -0.87
C MET A 3 4.42 -8.74 -1.25
N GLY A 4 3.59 -8.14 -2.09
CA GLY A 4 2.42 -8.76 -2.66
C GLY A 4 2.31 -8.48 -4.15
N GLU A 5 1.37 -9.17 -4.80
CA GLU A 5 1.01 -8.97 -6.19
C GLU A 5 -0.43 -8.46 -6.26
N ALA A 6 -0.67 -7.45 -7.10
CA ALA A 6 -1.99 -6.91 -7.34
C ALA A 6 -2.88 -7.93 -8.08
N THR A 7 -4.07 -8.21 -7.52
CA THR A 7 -5.02 -9.16 -8.11
C THR A 7 -5.98 -8.52 -9.12
N GLY A 8 -5.88 -7.21 -9.31
CA GLY A 8 -6.74 -6.42 -10.19
C GLY A 8 -6.24 -5.00 -10.35
N ASP A 9 -6.93 -4.24 -11.19
CA ASP A 9 -6.67 -2.82 -11.38
C ASP A 9 -7.29 -1.99 -10.27
N TYR A 10 -6.55 -0.99 -9.77
CA TYR A 10 -7.02 -0.05 -8.77
C TYR A 10 -6.63 1.37 -9.16
N SER A 11 -7.63 2.26 -9.20
CA SER A 11 -7.43 3.68 -9.44
C SER A 11 -7.55 4.43 -8.12
N ALA A 12 -6.50 5.16 -7.76
CA ALA A 12 -6.46 5.97 -6.55
C ALA A 12 -7.58 7.03 -6.60
N PRO A 13 -8.48 7.08 -5.60
CA PRO A 13 -9.54 8.09 -5.55
C PRO A 13 -9.02 9.48 -5.18
N ASP A 14 -7.91 9.55 -4.44
CA ASP A 14 -7.20 10.77 -4.09
C ASP A 14 -5.72 10.49 -3.81
N CYS A 15 -4.96 11.55 -3.51
CA CYS A 15 -3.52 11.56 -3.27
C CYS A 15 -3.02 10.62 -2.14
N ARG A 16 -3.89 10.20 -1.22
CA ARG A 16 -3.52 9.29 -0.13
C ARG A 16 -3.32 7.87 -0.63
N PHE A 17 -3.85 7.55 -1.80
CA PHE A 17 -3.83 6.21 -2.39
C PHE A 17 -2.88 6.16 -3.58
N ILE A 18 -2.37 4.96 -3.87
CA ILE A 18 -1.59 4.70 -5.08
C ILE A 18 -2.40 3.87 -6.07
N SER A 19 -2.30 4.20 -7.36
CA SER A 19 -2.91 3.41 -8.42
C SER A 19 -1.99 2.25 -8.80
N PHE A 20 -2.56 1.13 -9.21
CA PHE A 20 -1.81 -0.01 -9.74
C PHE A 20 -2.65 -0.83 -10.70
N LYS A 21 -1.97 -1.71 -11.44
CA LYS A 21 -2.53 -2.65 -12.40
C LYS A 21 -2.36 -4.08 -11.93
N SER A 22 -3.26 -4.94 -12.38
CA SER A 22 -3.18 -6.38 -12.11
C SER A 22 -1.79 -6.92 -12.48
N GLY A 23 -1.23 -7.77 -11.61
CA GLY A 23 0.10 -8.37 -11.79
C GLY A 23 1.28 -7.49 -11.38
N GLN A 24 1.08 -6.23 -10.98
CA GLN A 24 2.16 -5.42 -10.45
C GLN A 24 2.57 -5.86 -9.03
N SER A 25 3.87 -5.88 -8.79
CA SER A 25 4.44 -6.13 -7.47
C SER A 25 4.30 -4.89 -6.59
N ILE A 26 3.89 -5.08 -5.34
CA ILE A 26 3.72 -4.01 -4.36
C ILE A 26 4.52 -4.32 -3.11
N PHE A 27 5.36 -3.38 -2.67
CA PHE A 27 6.02 -3.43 -1.37
C PHE A 27 5.10 -2.86 -0.30
N ILE A 28 4.91 -3.59 0.80
CA ILE A 28 4.02 -3.24 1.90
C ILE A 28 4.87 -2.88 3.12
N TYR A 29 4.72 -1.64 3.60
CA TYR A 29 5.48 -1.10 4.73
C TYR A 29 4.68 -1.11 6.02
N SER A 30 3.40 -0.72 5.96
CA SER A 30 2.50 -0.67 7.12
C SER A 30 1.14 -1.29 6.80
N LYS A 31 0.47 -1.80 7.83
CA LYS A 31 -0.86 -2.42 7.72
C LYS A 31 -1.79 -1.71 8.70
N LEU A 32 -2.65 -0.84 8.18
CA LEU A 32 -3.63 -0.15 9.03
C LEU A 32 -4.68 -1.16 9.47
N LYS A 33 -4.89 -1.23 10.78
CA LYS A 33 -5.96 -2.02 11.36
C LYS A 33 -7.13 -1.09 11.65
N PRO A 34 -8.21 -1.13 10.87
CA PRO A 34 -9.37 -0.30 11.14
C PRO A 34 -10.05 -0.74 12.44
N ASN A 35 -10.79 0.17 13.07
CA ASN A 35 -11.70 -0.20 14.15
C ASN A 35 -12.93 -0.95 13.62
N ASP A 36 -13.38 -0.58 12.42
CA ASP A 36 -14.45 -1.22 11.65
C ASP A 36 -14.23 -0.95 10.14
N GLY A 37 -14.71 -1.85 9.26
CA GLY A 37 -14.62 -1.71 7.81
C GLY A 37 -13.42 -2.38 7.14
N GLU A 38 -13.07 -1.91 5.93
CA GLU A 38 -12.03 -2.50 5.08
C GLU A 38 -10.61 -2.20 5.61
N GLU A 39 -9.73 -3.20 5.54
CA GLU A 39 -8.32 -3.08 5.92
C GLU A 39 -7.52 -2.44 4.78
N TYR A 40 -6.79 -1.36 5.09
CA TYR A 40 -5.91 -0.68 4.14
C TYR A 40 -4.44 -0.86 4.52
N TRP A 41 -3.59 -1.08 3.53
CA TRP A 41 -2.15 -1.19 3.72
C TRP A 41 -1.44 -0.01 3.03
N LEU A 42 -0.30 0.39 3.59
CA LEU A 42 0.57 1.41 3.03
C LEU A 42 1.72 0.74 2.29
N GLY A 43 1.96 1.14 1.05
CA GLY A 43 3.01 0.54 0.22
C GLY A 43 3.43 1.40 -0.95
N SER A 44 4.21 0.81 -1.84
CA SER A 44 4.64 1.39 -3.12
C SER A 44 4.57 0.34 -4.23
N VAL A 45 4.25 0.78 -5.45
CA VAL A 45 4.30 -0.07 -6.64
C VAL A 45 5.75 -0.23 -7.08
N TYR A 46 6.17 -1.47 -7.27
CA TYR A 46 7.42 -1.77 -7.95
C TYR A 46 7.17 -1.83 -9.45
N ASN A 47 7.70 -0.86 -10.19
CA ASN A 47 7.71 -0.88 -11.65
C ASN A 47 9.14 -0.71 -12.15
N ALA A 48 9.70 -1.77 -12.74
CA ALA A 48 11.08 -1.76 -13.23
C ALA A 48 11.25 -0.83 -14.46
N GLN A 49 10.18 -0.53 -15.20
CA GLN A 49 10.21 0.32 -16.38
C GLN A 49 9.81 1.77 -16.11
N ASP A 50 9.18 2.05 -14.97
CA ASP A 50 8.47 3.31 -14.73
C ASP A 50 8.83 3.89 -13.36
N VAL A 51 9.98 4.57 -13.34
CA VAL A 51 10.62 5.13 -12.13
C VAL A 51 9.76 6.22 -11.47
N ALA A 52 8.83 6.83 -12.22
CA ALA A 52 7.95 7.87 -11.71
C ALA A 52 7.03 7.38 -10.57
N GLN A 53 6.70 6.08 -10.53
CA GLN A 53 5.93 5.47 -9.43
C GLN A 53 6.82 4.77 -8.40
N MET A 54 8.12 4.60 -8.70
CA MET A 54 9.07 4.05 -7.74
C MET A 54 9.33 5.07 -6.64
N GLY A 55 8.74 4.82 -5.47
CA GLY A 55 8.93 5.64 -4.28
C GLY A 55 7.73 6.48 -3.87
N LEU A 56 6.65 6.51 -4.68
CA LEU A 56 5.38 7.05 -4.22
C LEU A 56 4.78 6.08 -3.20
N LEU A 57 4.50 6.58 -2.00
CA LEU A 57 3.81 5.83 -0.95
C LEU A 57 2.34 6.20 -0.97
N GLY A 58 1.49 5.19 -0.77
CA GLY A 58 0.09 5.43 -0.48
C GLY A 58 -0.66 4.17 -0.13
N TYR A 59 -1.90 4.38 0.27
CA TYR A 59 -2.79 3.35 0.76
C TYR A 59 -3.45 2.58 -0.38
N PHE A 60 -3.81 1.34 -0.08
CA PHE A 60 -4.63 0.49 -0.95
C PHE A 60 -5.37 -0.57 -0.13
N PRO A 61 -6.52 -1.04 -0.63
CA PRO A 61 -7.29 -2.07 0.04
C PRO A 61 -6.49 -3.39 0.06
N LYS A 62 -6.37 -3.98 1.25
CA LYS A 62 -5.73 -5.29 1.46
C LYS A 62 -6.36 -6.37 0.59
N SER A 63 -7.66 -6.25 0.31
CA SER A 63 -8.45 -7.22 -0.47
C SER A 63 -7.95 -7.39 -1.91
N MET A 64 -7.25 -6.39 -2.45
CA MET A 64 -6.74 -6.37 -3.83
C MET A 64 -5.31 -6.90 -3.97
N ILE A 65 -4.71 -7.36 -2.86
CA ILE A 65 -3.30 -7.75 -2.81
C ILE A 65 -3.16 -9.18 -2.32
N ASN A 66 -2.51 -10.01 -3.14
CA ASN A 66 -2.05 -11.32 -2.73
C ASN A 66 -0.65 -11.19 -2.11
N GLU A 67 -0.54 -11.28 -0.78
CA GLU A 67 0.74 -11.17 -0.08
C GLU A 67 1.61 -12.43 -0.30
N VAL A 68 2.66 -12.31 -1.10
CA VAL A 68 3.49 -13.45 -1.55
C VAL A 68 4.74 -13.67 -0.69
N HIS A 69 5.30 -12.62 -0.08
CA HIS A 69 6.53 -12.74 0.69
C HIS A 69 6.56 -11.82 1.91
N LYS A 70 6.96 -12.34 3.07
CA LYS A 70 7.09 -11.56 4.31
C LYS A 70 8.55 -11.48 4.73
N PHE A 71 9.19 -10.33 4.47
CA PHE A 71 10.59 -10.08 4.84
C PHE A 71 10.76 -9.90 6.34
N ALA A 72 9.82 -9.21 6.99
CA ALA A 72 9.86 -8.95 8.42
C ALA A 72 8.44 -8.95 9.02
N PRO A 73 8.22 -9.61 10.17
CA PRO A 73 6.93 -9.58 10.85
C PRO A 73 6.61 -8.17 11.37
N ALA A 74 5.32 -7.82 11.41
CA ALA A 74 4.87 -6.60 12.05
C ALA A 74 4.99 -6.76 13.57
N LYS A 75 6.02 -6.15 14.18
CA LYS A 75 6.32 -6.31 15.62
C LYS A 75 5.77 -5.18 16.49
N ILE A 76 5.40 -4.05 15.90
CA ILE A 76 5.03 -2.83 16.63
C ILE A 76 3.65 -2.38 16.13
N LYS A 77 2.75 -2.10 17.07
CA LYS A 77 1.45 -1.45 16.80
C LYS A 77 1.54 -0.02 17.33
N LEU A 78 1.38 0.95 16.44
CA LEU A 78 1.39 2.37 16.78
C LEU A 78 0.03 2.99 16.43
N PRO A 79 -0.43 3.99 17.19
CA PRO A 79 -1.56 4.81 16.75
C PRO A 79 -1.14 5.60 15.50
N THR A 80 -2.09 5.82 14.60
CA THR A 80 -1.90 6.75 13.49
C THR A 80 -1.99 8.19 13.97
N ASN A 81 -1.36 9.10 13.24
CA ASN A 81 -1.45 10.55 13.42
C ASN A 81 -1.87 11.22 12.10
N ASP A 82 -2.11 12.54 12.13
CA ASP A 82 -2.60 13.28 10.97
C ASP A 82 -1.62 13.32 9.79
N LEU A 83 -0.31 13.25 10.06
CA LEU A 83 0.73 13.23 9.02
C LEU A 83 0.74 11.92 8.24
N ASP A 84 0.23 10.82 8.82
CA ASP A 84 0.13 9.53 8.13
C ASP A 84 -0.85 9.57 6.95
N PHE A 85 -1.73 10.59 6.88
CA PHE A 85 -2.77 10.74 5.87
C PHE A 85 -2.67 12.07 5.09
N TYR A 86 -1.60 12.83 5.28
CA TYR A 86 -1.43 14.14 4.68
C TYR A 86 -1.06 14.06 3.20
N CYS A 87 -1.55 15.02 2.41
CA CYS A 87 -1.12 15.29 1.05
C CYS A 87 -0.81 16.78 0.92
N ASP A 88 0.27 17.13 0.21
CA ASP A 88 0.43 18.48 -0.31
C ASP A 88 -0.55 18.68 -1.47
N SER A 89 -1.53 19.57 -1.26
CA SER A 89 -2.55 19.96 -2.23
C SER A 89 -2.00 20.80 -3.37
#